data_AF-A0A3A5VM51-F1
#
_entry.id   AF-A0A3A5VM51-F1
#
_cell.length_a   1.000
_cell.length_b   1.000
_cell.length_c   1.000
_cell.angle_alpha   90.00
_cell.angle_beta   90.00
_cell.angle_gamma   90.00
#
_symmetry.space_group_name_H-M   'P 1'
#
loop_
_entity.id
_entity.type
_entity.pdbx_description
1 polymer ?
#
loop_
_entity_poly.entity_id
_entity_poly.type
_entity_poly.pdbx_seq_one_letter_code
_entity_poly.pdbx_strand_id
1 'polypeptide(L)'
;MGIRDWLKKKDVSSVPTPEDVPSDVPDEGAAFAELQERRRLEASSLFDEDEVVLEVEELQSAPYDASDAGVDDLHDSSEESFTHADEIEIEDVALLDDPYVDARIEGDVPEPVEFVD
;
A
#
# COMPACT_ATOMS: atom_id res chain seq x y z
N MET A 1 -30.11 28.94 -24.11
CA MET A 1 -28.95 29.85 -23.99
C MET A 1 -27.81 29.04 -23.39
N GLY A 2 -26.96 28.48 -24.24
CA GLY A 2 -25.92 27.52 -23.83
C GLY A 2 -24.55 28.17 -23.77
N ILE A 3 -23.55 27.43 -23.26
CA ILE A 3 -22.15 27.84 -23.11
C ILE A 3 -21.55 28.33 -24.46
N ARG A 4 -22.09 27.83 -25.58
CA ARG A 4 -21.77 28.27 -26.95
C ARG A 4 -22.17 29.71 -27.25
N ASP A 5 -23.18 30.28 -26.57
CA ASP A 5 -23.59 31.68 -26.70
C ASP A 5 -22.65 32.62 -25.93
N TRP A 6 -21.98 32.13 -24.88
CA TRP A 6 -21.03 32.92 -24.10
C TRP A 6 -19.73 33.15 -24.87
N LEU A 7 -19.23 32.14 -25.57
CA LEU A 7 -17.99 32.22 -26.34
C LEU A 7 -18.07 33.22 -27.50
N LYS A 8 -19.24 33.36 -28.14
CA LYS A 8 -19.43 34.27 -29.28
C LYS A 8 -19.60 35.75 -28.91
N LYS A 9 -19.69 36.06 -27.61
CA LYS A 9 -19.97 37.43 -27.13
C LYS A 9 -18.72 38.25 -26.77
N LYS A 10 -17.51 37.70 -26.92
CA LYS A 10 -16.30 38.33 -26.36
C LYS A 10 -15.54 39.27 -27.30
N ASP A 11 -15.98 39.45 -28.55
CA ASP A 11 -15.22 40.24 -29.53
C ASP A 11 -15.89 41.56 -29.91
N VAL A 12 -16.16 42.43 -28.93
CA VAL A 12 -16.27 43.88 -29.18
C VAL A 12 -15.81 44.66 -27.94
N SER A 13 -14.52 44.97 -27.86
CA SER A 13 -14.05 46.11 -27.05
C SER A 13 -12.85 46.74 -27.73
N SER A 14 -13.05 47.98 -28.17
CA SER A 14 -12.10 48.85 -28.84
C SER A 14 -10.84 49.09 -28.00
N VAL A 15 -9.68 48.98 -28.65
CA VAL A 15 -8.35 49.26 -28.11
C VAL A 15 -8.23 50.74 -27.69
N PRO A 16 -7.86 51.06 -26.43
CA PRO A 16 -7.28 52.35 -26.10
C PRO A 16 -5.75 52.20 -26.00
N THR A 17 -5.01 52.98 -26.79
CA THR A 17 -3.57 53.20 -26.62
C THR A 17 -3.29 53.87 -25.28
N PRO A 18 -2.29 53.42 -24.50
CA PRO A 18 -1.74 54.24 -23.42
C PRO A 18 -0.33 54.73 -23.75
N GLU A 19 -0.19 56.04 -23.63
CA GLU A 19 1.06 56.80 -23.52
C GLU A 19 1.87 56.38 -22.28
N ASP A 20 3.18 56.66 -22.35
CA ASP A 20 4.23 56.59 -21.33
C ASP A 20 3.81 56.38 -19.87
N VAL A 21 4.23 55.25 -19.30
CA VAL A 21 4.22 54.95 -17.85
C VAL A 21 5.68 54.68 -17.44
N PRO A 22 6.21 55.30 -16.37
CA PRO A 22 7.62 55.18 -16.01
C PRO A 22 7.97 53.73 -15.66
N SER A 23 8.92 53.18 -16.41
CA SER A 23 9.48 51.83 -16.30
C SER A 23 10.37 51.71 -15.07
N ASP A 24 9.78 51.44 -13.91
CA ASP A 24 10.47 50.86 -12.77
C ASP A 24 9.65 49.70 -12.20
N VAL A 25 9.22 48.82 -13.11
CA VAL A 25 8.61 47.53 -12.77
C VAL A 25 9.78 46.54 -12.74
N PRO A 26 10.06 45.85 -11.63
CA PRO A 26 11.05 44.78 -11.64
C PRO A 26 10.68 43.82 -12.77
N ASP A 27 11.67 43.34 -13.52
CA ASP A 27 11.47 42.38 -14.60
C ASP A 27 11.06 41.02 -14.00
N GLU A 28 9.80 40.95 -13.57
CA GLU A 28 9.15 39.77 -13.00
C GLU A 28 9.18 38.61 -14.00
N GLY A 29 9.26 38.91 -15.30
CA GLY A 29 9.44 37.94 -16.37
C GLY A 29 10.80 37.25 -16.30
N ALA A 30 11.89 38.01 -16.09
CA ALA A 30 13.22 37.44 -15.90
C ALA A 30 13.33 36.60 -14.63
N ALA A 31 12.76 37.08 -13.51
CA ALA A 31 12.76 36.33 -12.25
C ALA A 31 11.94 35.04 -12.34
N PHE A 32 10.81 35.06 -13.05
CA PHE A 32 10.00 33.87 -13.30
C PHE A 32 10.70 32.89 -14.24
N ALA A 33 11.41 33.37 -15.27
CA ALA A 33 12.18 32.53 -16.18
C ALA A 33 13.32 31.81 -15.45
N GLU A 34 14.04 32.50 -14.56
CA GLU A 34 15.10 31.90 -13.74
C GLU A 34 14.54 30.83 -12.79
N LEU A 35 13.39 31.08 -12.16
CA LEU A 35 12.71 30.10 -11.31
C LEU A 35 12.24 28.86 -12.11
N GLN A 36 11.75 29.06 -13.33
CA GLN A 36 11.36 27.96 -14.21
C GLN A 36 12.56 27.12 -14.63
N GLU A 37 13.67 27.76 -14.99
CA GLU A 37 14.90 27.06 -15.35
C GLU A 37 15.45 26.25 -14.18
N ARG A 38 15.47 26.83 -12.97
CA ARG A 38 15.92 26.13 -11.76
C ARG A 38 15.05 24.91 -11.47
N ARG A 39 13.72 25.04 -11.54
CA ARG A 39 12.80 23.91 -11.34
C ARG A 39 12.95 22.84 -12.41
N ARG A 40 13.21 23.23 -13.66
CA ARG A 40 13.44 22.29 -14.76
C ARG A 40 14.69 21.46 -14.51
N LEU A 41 15.78 22.08 -14.06
CA LEU A 41 17.04 21.39 -13.75
C LEU A 41 16.91 20.46 -12.54
N GLU A 42 16.22 20.90 -11.50
CA GLU A 42 15.92 20.07 -10.33
C GLU A 42 15.05 18.87 -10.71
N ALA A 43 14.04 19.07 -11.55
CA ALA A 43 13.19 17.99 -12.04
C ALA A 43 13.96 17.00 -12.91
N SER A 44 14.85 17.45 -13.82
CA SER A 44 15.67 16.54 -14.62
C SER A 44 16.62 15.72 -13.76
N SER A 45 17.20 16.33 -12.71
CA SER A 45 18.10 15.63 -11.79
C SER A 45 17.43 14.51 -10.99
N LEU A 46 16.10 14.53 -10.81
CA LEU A 46 15.36 13.45 -10.15
C LEU A 46 15.17 12.20 -11.02
N PHE A 47 15.31 12.35 -12.34
CA PHE A 47 15.16 11.24 -13.29
C PHE A 47 16.50 10.73 -13.82
N ASP A 48 17.62 11.39 -13.47
CA ASP A 48 18.99 10.93 -13.71
C ASP A 48 19.46 9.95 -12.61
N GLU A 49 18.55 9.24 -11.95
CA GLU A 49 18.93 8.04 -11.19
C GLU A 49 19.47 7.04 -12.21
N ASP A 50 20.74 6.63 -12.05
CA ASP A 50 21.40 5.65 -12.90
C ASP A 50 20.41 4.56 -13.24
N GLU A 51 20.13 4.36 -14.55
CA GLU A 51 19.29 3.25 -15.01
C GLU A 51 19.95 1.99 -14.45
N VAL A 52 19.40 1.49 -13.35
CA VAL A 52 19.87 0.26 -12.72
C VAL A 52 19.53 -0.78 -13.76
N VAL A 53 20.52 -1.11 -14.59
CA VAL A 53 20.49 -2.28 -15.43
C VAL A 53 20.40 -3.41 -14.42
N LEU A 54 19.16 -3.82 -14.14
CA LEU A 54 18.89 -5.04 -13.42
C LEU A 54 19.50 -6.12 -14.31
N GLU A 55 20.74 -6.51 -13.99
CA GLU A 55 21.30 -7.73 -14.52
C GLU A 55 20.22 -8.78 -14.32
N VAL A 56 19.77 -9.37 -15.43
CA VAL A 56 18.74 -10.40 -15.40
C VAL A 56 19.28 -11.47 -14.48
N GLU A 57 18.78 -11.51 -13.24
CA GLU A 57 19.18 -12.52 -12.29
C GLU A 57 18.90 -13.86 -12.97
N GLU A 58 19.96 -14.64 -13.20
CA GLU A 58 19.80 -16.02 -13.63
C GLU A 58 18.92 -16.69 -12.60
N LEU A 59 17.67 -16.97 -12.98
CA LEU A 59 16.69 -17.63 -12.13
C LEU A 59 17.28 -18.97 -11.70
N GLN A 60 17.80 -19.02 -10.48
CA GLN A 60 18.33 -20.24 -9.92
C GLN A 60 17.17 -21.22 -9.74
N SER A 61 17.31 -22.43 -10.29
CA SER A 61 16.31 -23.48 -10.12
C SER A 61 16.12 -23.75 -8.63
N ALA A 62 14.90 -23.59 -8.14
CA ALA A 62 14.58 -23.91 -6.76
C ALA A 62 14.77 -25.42 -6.53
N PRO A 63 15.29 -25.86 -5.36
CA PRO A 63 15.47 -27.28 -5.05
C PRO A 63 14.21 -28.16 -5.14
N TYR A 64 13.01 -27.54 -5.18
CA TYR A 64 11.71 -28.20 -5.29
C TYR A 64 10.84 -27.57 -6.40
N ASP A 65 11.44 -27.21 -7.53
CA ASP A 65 10.68 -26.73 -8.68
C ASP A 65 9.86 -27.88 -9.30
N ALA A 66 8.55 -27.83 -9.10
CA ALA A 66 7.59 -28.80 -9.61
C ALA A 66 6.92 -28.35 -10.92
N SER A 67 7.44 -27.30 -11.58
CA SER A 67 6.86 -26.79 -12.83
C SER A 67 6.86 -27.82 -13.97
N ASP A 68 7.80 -28.77 -13.95
CA ASP A 68 7.88 -29.89 -14.89
C ASP A 68 7.17 -31.16 -14.39
N ALA A 69 6.59 -31.17 -13.18
CA ALA A 69 5.93 -32.35 -12.63
C ALA A 69 4.56 -32.59 -13.29
N GLY A 70 4.33 -33.83 -13.73
CA GLY A 70 3.08 -34.29 -14.33
C GLY A 70 2.07 -34.75 -13.29
N VAL A 71 0.81 -34.90 -13.72
CA VAL A 71 -0.27 -35.43 -12.87
C VAL A 71 0.00 -36.88 -12.45
N ASP A 72 0.77 -37.62 -13.27
CA ASP A 72 1.18 -39.00 -13.00
C ASP A 72 2.15 -39.09 -11.80
N ASP A 73 3.02 -38.08 -11.61
CA ASP A 73 3.97 -38.03 -10.47
C ASP A 73 3.25 -37.88 -9.12
N LEU A 74 2.01 -37.40 -9.12
CA LEU A 74 1.17 -37.30 -7.92
C LEU A 74 0.75 -38.70 -7.41
N HIS A 75 0.61 -39.67 -8.31
CA HIS A 75 0.12 -41.01 -7.98
C HIS A 75 1.19 -41.94 -7.42
N ASP A 76 2.47 -41.70 -7.76
CA ASP A 76 3.61 -42.51 -7.28
C ASP A 76 3.92 -42.32 -5.78
N SER A 77 3.43 -41.23 -5.16
CA SER A 77 3.65 -40.95 -3.73
C SER A 77 2.60 -41.55 -2.77
N SER A 78 1.60 -42.26 -3.30
CA SER A 78 0.44 -42.71 -2.51
C SER A 78 0.67 -43.98 -1.68
N GLU A 79 1.81 -44.66 -1.85
CA GLU A 79 2.07 -45.95 -1.18
C GLU A 79 2.81 -45.83 0.17
N GLU A 80 3.33 -44.65 0.52
CA GLU A 80 4.11 -44.46 1.76
C GLU A 80 3.27 -43.81 2.87
N SER A 81 2.26 -44.53 3.37
CA SER A 81 1.53 -44.16 4.59
C SER A 81 2.44 -44.38 5.82
N PHE A 82 3.24 -43.36 6.14
CA PHE A 82 4.23 -43.41 7.23
C PHE A 82 3.64 -43.25 8.65
N THR A 83 2.31 -43.25 8.83
CA THR A 83 1.66 -42.83 10.09
C THR A 83 1.00 -43.94 10.92
N HIS A 84 1.02 -45.20 10.50
CA HIS A 84 0.18 -46.24 11.14
C HIS A 84 0.83 -47.06 12.26
N ALA A 85 2.06 -46.75 12.70
CA ALA A 85 2.76 -47.60 13.68
C ALA A 85 2.51 -47.25 15.15
N ASP A 86 2.27 -45.98 15.50
CA ASP A 86 2.22 -45.52 16.89
C ASP A 86 1.06 -44.53 17.14
N GLU A 87 -0.16 -44.89 16.74
CA GLU A 87 -1.34 -44.16 17.19
C GLU A 87 -1.50 -44.36 18.71
N ILE A 88 -1.25 -43.32 19.49
CA ILE A 88 -1.47 -43.31 20.94
C ILE A 88 -2.94 -42.96 21.19
N GLU A 89 -3.65 -43.84 21.90
CA GLU A 89 -5.01 -43.56 22.37
C GLU A 89 -4.98 -42.40 23.37
N ILE A 90 -5.56 -41.26 23.00
CA ILE A 90 -5.67 -40.09 23.88
C ILE A 90 -6.89 -40.29 24.76
N GLU A 91 -6.67 -40.46 26.06
CA GLU A 91 -7.73 -40.54 27.05
C GLU A 91 -8.44 -39.19 27.21
N ASP A 92 -9.76 -39.21 27.42
CA ASP A 92 -10.57 -38.00 27.57
C ASP A 92 -10.14 -37.22 28.82
N VAL A 93 -9.76 -35.95 28.62
CA VAL A 93 -9.33 -35.05 29.69
C VAL A 93 -10.43 -34.85 30.74
N ALA A 94 -11.71 -35.05 30.38
CA ALA A 94 -12.82 -34.99 31.32
C ALA A 94 -12.81 -36.13 32.36
N LEU A 95 -12.03 -37.20 32.13
CA LEU A 95 -11.84 -38.31 33.07
C LEU A 95 -10.71 -38.05 34.09
N LEU A 96 -9.91 -37.00 33.88
CA LEU A 96 -8.86 -36.61 34.82
C LEU A 96 -9.47 -35.79 35.97
N ASP A 97 -9.01 -36.06 37.19
CA ASP A 97 -9.41 -35.29 38.38
C ASP A 97 -9.00 -33.82 38.21
N ASP A 98 -9.98 -32.91 38.11
CA ASP A 98 -9.72 -31.48 37.94
C ASP A 98 -9.22 -30.87 39.26
N PRO A 99 -7.98 -30.34 39.31
CA PRO A 99 -7.40 -29.78 40.53
C PRO A 99 -8.10 -28.51 41.02
N TYR A 100 -8.97 -27.91 40.21
CA TYR A 100 -9.71 -26.69 40.54
C TYR A 100 -11.17 -26.94 40.96
N VAL A 101 -11.63 -28.19 41.02
CA VAL A 101 -13.02 -28.51 41.42
C VAL A 101 -13.38 -27.92 42.78
N ASP A 102 -12.45 -27.94 43.73
CA ASP A 102 -12.63 -27.39 45.07
C ASP A 102 -12.00 -26.00 45.25
N ALA A 103 -11.49 -25.39 44.16
CA ALA A 103 -10.86 -24.09 44.25
C ALA A 103 -11.88 -23.00 44.58
N ARG A 104 -11.60 -22.25 45.66
CA ARG A 104 -12.38 -21.07 46.03
C ARG A 104 -11.59 -19.82 45.68
N ILE A 105 -12.22 -18.94 44.91
CA ILE A 105 -11.67 -17.62 44.63
C ILE A 105 -12.00 -16.74 45.83
N GLU A 106 -10.97 -16.31 46.57
CA GLU A 106 -11.11 -15.35 47.66
C GLU A 106 -10.87 -13.94 47.12
N GLY A 107 -11.91 -13.10 47.11
CA GLY A 107 -11.84 -11.72 46.65
C GLY A 107 -13.22 -11.06 46.60
N ASP A 108 -13.26 -9.74 46.69
CA ASP A 108 -14.51 -8.98 46.58
C ASP A 108 -15.05 -9.06 45.15
N VAL A 109 -16.30 -9.52 45.00
CA VAL A 109 -17.03 -9.45 43.74
C VAL A 109 -17.54 -8.01 43.59
N PRO A 110 -17.18 -7.27 42.53
CA PRO A 110 -17.65 -5.91 42.36
C PRO A 110 -19.18 -5.89 42.17
N GLU A 111 -19.88 -5.20 43.07
CA GLU A 111 -21.32 -4.95 42.94
C GLU A 111 -21.58 -3.72 42.04
N PRO A 112 -22.60 -3.77 41.17
CA PRO A 112 -22.98 -2.62 40.36
C PRO A 112 -23.57 -1.51 41.24
N VAL A 113 -23.11 -0.28 41.05
CA VAL A 113 -23.67 0.91 41.72
C VAL A 113 -24.94 1.35 41.00
N GLU A 114 -26.09 1.31 41.69
CA GLU A 114 -27.34 1.87 41.19
C GLU A 114 -27.39 3.38 41.48
N PHE A 115 -27.60 4.19 40.43
CA PHE A 115 -27.88 5.63 40.59
C PHE A 115 -29.38 5.82 40.74
N VAL A 116 -29.80 6.40 41.87
CA VAL A 116 -31.19 6.81 42.11
C VAL A 116 -31.33 8.28 41.69
N ASP A 117 -32.32 8.58 40.84
CA ASP A 117 -32.63 9.92 40.31
C ASP A 117 -32.88 10.99 41.40
#